data_AF-A0A2D5K9H2-F1
#
_entry.id   AF-A0A2D5K9H2-F1
#
_cell.length_a   1.000
_cell.length_b   1.000
_cell.length_c   1.000
_cell.angle_alpha   90.00
_cell.angle_beta   90.00
_cell.angle_gamma   90.00
#
_symmetry.space_group_name_H-M   'P 1'
#
loop_
_entity.id
_entity.type
_entity.pdbx_description
1 polymer ?
#
loop_
_entity_poly.entity_id
_entity_poly.type
_entity_poly.pdbx_seq_one_letter_code
_entity_poly.pdbx_strand_id
1 'polypeptide(L)'
;MRYIQTFISLLIIILLVSSCNQDKIEQINQLKSEKEELTIEIQLLSEKIDSLLETPAIQFQNILSNKKINLNDTSSIDAYLKFKQKYPNSIWTNLALFQINKIENSKKEEAIDTAEDHVFGNWKWVSSFNAWFLSDATPENTDKTESILMKSDYNCLFYKNGELQKRDKFEIESFIDNQNRILVYVNFENEKDIVGNLEPPYKFMTLIPNCEDCTYKTYKKVD
;
A
#
# COMPACT_ATOMS: atom_id res chain seq x y z
N MET A 1 13.11 44.43 93.98
CA MET A 1 12.77 44.92 92.62
C MET A 1 13.55 44.25 91.48
N ARG A 2 14.87 43.97 91.59
CA ARG A 2 15.64 43.37 90.47
C ARG A 2 15.15 42.02 89.95
N TYR A 3 14.64 41.14 90.82
CA TYR A 3 14.16 39.80 90.42
C TYR A 3 12.86 39.80 89.60
N ILE A 4 11.99 40.79 89.81
CA ILE A 4 10.72 40.90 89.07
C ILE A 4 11.00 41.31 87.63
N GLN A 5 11.98 42.21 87.44
CA GLN A 5 12.36 42.71 86.11
C GLN A 5 13.02 41.62 85.26
N THR A 6 13.86 40.76 85.84
CA THR A 6 14.42 39.59 85.14
C THR A 6 13.37 38.55 84.80
N PHE A 7 12.40 38.32 85.68
CA PHE A 7 11.31 37.36 85.43
C PHE A 7 10.40 37.80 84.28
N ILE A 8 10.04 39.08 84.25
CA ILE A 8 9.23 39.66 83.16
C ILE A 8 9.99 39.59 81.83
N SER A 9 11.29 39.93 81.80
CA SER A 9 12.10 39.83 80.58
C SER A 9 12.21 38.39 80.07
N LEU A 10 12.35 37.41 80.96
CA LEU A 10 12.40 35.99 80.58
C LEU A 10 11.06 35.52 79.98
N LEU A 11 9.94 35.96 80.56
CA LEU A 11 8.60 35.63 80.09
C LEU A 11 8.32 36.19 78.68
N ILE A 12 8.76 37.43 78.42
CA ILE A 12 8.65 38.08 77.10
C ILE A 12 9.46 37.31 76.06
N ILE A 13 10.68 36.86 76.40
CA ILE A 13 11.51 36.06 75.49
C ILE A 13 10.82 34.72 75.18
N ILE A 14 10.26 34.04 76.18
CA ILE A 14 9.55 32.76 75.98
C ILE A 14 8.32 32.96 75.09
N LEU A 15 7.54 34.03 75.30
CA LEU A 15 6.36 34.35 74.48
C LEU A 15 6.73 34.70 73.04
N LEU A 16 7.80 35.46 72.83
CA LEU A 16 8.29 35.81 71.49
C LEU A 16 8.81 34.57 70.72
N VAL A 17 9.54 33.67 71.40
CA VAL A 17 10.03 32.42 70.79
C VAL A 17 8.87 31.46 70.46
N SER A 18 7.83 31.44 71.29
CA SER A 18 6.64 30.61 71.07
C SER A 18 5.81 31.08 69.87
N SER A 19 5.61 32.40 69.73
CA SER A 19 4.90 33.00 68.59
C SER A 19 5.65 32.77 67.27
N CYS A 20 6.98 32.90 67.25
CA CYS A 20 7.79 32.71 66.04
C CYS A 20 7.80 31.25 65.55
N ASN A 21 7.60 30.28 66.44
CA ASN A 21 7.48 28.87 66.07
C ASN A 21 6.09 28.51 65.53
N GLN A 22 5.04 29.22 65.97
CA GLN A 22 3.67 28.95 65.57
C GLN A 22 3.43 29.31 64.10
N ASP A 23 3.91 30.49 63.67
CA ASP A 23 3.86 30.91 62.26
C ASP A 23 4.63 29.95 61.33
N LYS A 24 5.77 29.42 61.78
CA LYS A 24 6.55 28.44 61.01
C LYS A 24 5.84 27.10 60.88
N ILE A 25 5.18 26.64 61.95
CA ILE A 25 4.39 25.40 61.92
C ILE A 25 3.20 25.54 60.98
N GLU A 26 2.53 26.70 60.98
CA GLU A 26 1.42 26.97 60.08
C GLU A 26 1.87 27.00 58.61
N GLN A 27 2.96 27.68 58.29
CA GLN A 27 3.56 27.67 56.94
C GLN A 27 3.96 26.26 56.49
N ILE A 28 4.54 25.44 57.37
CA ILE A 28 4.91 24.05 57.06
C ILE A 28 3.67 23.21 56.75
N ASN A 29 2.58 23.39 57.49
CA ASN A 29 1.33 22.66 57.25
C ASN A 29 0.67 23.11 55.94
N GLN A 30 0.73 24.40 55.63
CA GLN A 30 0.23 24.96 54.37
C GLN A 30 1.01 24.40 53.17
N LEU A 31 2.35 24.40 53.24
CA LEU A 31 3.21 23.80 52.22
C LEU A 31 2.99 22.29 52.05
N LYS A 32 2.68 21.56 53.13
CA LYS A 32 2.32 20.13 53.05
C LYS A 32 1.00 19.93 52.31
N SER A 33 -0.01 20.74 52.62
CA SER A 33 -1.31 20.69 51.94
C SER A 33 -1.17 20.99 50.45
N GLU A 34 -0.43 22.04 50.09
CA GLU A 34 -0.17 22.40 48.69
C GLU A 34 0.58 21.28 47.94
N LYS A 35 1.55 20.64 48.59
CA LYS A 35 2.27 19.51 48.01
C LYS A 35 1.35 18.32 47.73
N GLU A 36 0.43 18.00 48.65
CA GLU A 36 -0.54 16.92 48.46
C GLU A 36 -1.48 17.23 47.29
N GLU A 37 -1.98 18.45 47.20
CA GLU A 37 -2.86 18.89 46.11
C GLU A 37 -2.17 18.82 44.74
N LEU A 38 -0.93 19.33 44.64
CA LEU A 38 -0.12 19.23 43.41
C LEU A 38 0.18 17.79 43.02
N THR A 39 0.36 16.89 43.99
CA THR A 39 0.60 15.47 43.72
C THR A 39 -0.64 14.83 43.08
N ILE A 40 -1.84 15.15 43.57
CA ILE A 40 -3.10 14.67 43.00
C ILE A 40 -3.30 15.21 41.58
N GLU A 41 -3.01 16.50 41.37
CA GLU A 41 -3.16 17.13 40.05
C GLU A 41 -2.21 16.55 39.00
N ILE A 42 -0.95 16.28 39.39
CA ILE A 42 0.02 15.57 38.53
C ILE A 42 -0.49 14.19 38.15
N GLN A 43 -1.08 13.46 39.11
CA GLN A 43 -1.58 12.11 38.86
C GLN A 43 -2.78 12.12 37.90
N LEU A 44 -3.74 13.03 38.09
CA LEU A 44 -4.86 13.24 37.19
C LEU A 44 -4.42 13.65 35.78
N LEU A 45 -3.42 14.54 35.67
CA LEU A 45 -2.87 14.95 34.37
C LEU A 45 -2.17 13.78 33.67
N SER A 46 -1.43 12.95 34.40
CA SER A 46 -0.80 11.74 33.85
C SER A 46 -1.85 10.78 33.29
N GLU A 47 -2.89 10.46 34.06
CA GLU A 47 -3.99 9.58 33.61
C GLU A 47 -4.70 10.15 32.38
N LYS A 48 -4.88 11.48 32.33
CA LYS A 48 -5.49 12.15 31.18
C LYS A 48 -4.60 12.08 29.94
N ILE A 49 -3.29 12.29 30.09
CA ILE A 49 -2.30 12.11 29.02
C ILE A 49 -2.31 10.67 28.53
N ASP A 50 -2.31 9.68 29.42
CA ASP A 50 -2.35 8.26 29.06
C ASP A 50 -3.61 7.93 28.27
N SER A 51 -4.78 8.44 28.70
CA SER A 51 -6.04 8.27 27.95
C SER A 51 -5.99 8.93 26.56
N LEU A 52 -5.31 10.07 26.42
CA LEU A 52 -5.15 10.78 25.16
C LEU A 52 -4.18 10.04 24.23
N LEU A 53 -3.09 9.47 24.77
CA LEU A 53 -2.14 8.64 24.02
C LEU A 53 -2.75 7.31 23.56
N GLU A 54 -3.71 6.78 24.31
CA GLU A 54 -4.54 5.65 23.87
C GLU A 54 -5.62 6.04 22.84
N THR A 55 -5.80 7.34 22.59
CA THR A 55 -6.78 7.79 21.60
C THR A 55 -6.33 7.36 20.21
N PRO A 56 -7.23 6.74 19.40
CA PRO A 56 -6.88 6.14 18.12
C PRO A 56 -6.21 7.11 17.16
N ALA A 57 -6.56 8.40 17.25
CA ALA A 57 -6.00 9.46 16.44
C ALA A 57 -4.49 9.67 16.66
N ILE A 58 -3.99 9.61 17.90
CA ILE A 58 -2.56 9.86 18.20
C ILE A 58 -1.70 8.66 17.79
N GLN A 59 -2.17 7.45 18.07
CA GLN A 59 -1.48 6.23 17.63
C GLN A 59 -1.38 6.17 16.10
N PHE A 60 -2.43 6.58 15.38
CA PHE A 60 -2.42 6.59 13.92
C PHE A 60 -1.64 7.74 13.30
N GLN A 61 -1.70 8.93 13.90
CA GLN A 61 -0.90 10.06 13.45
C GLN A 61 0.60 9.73 13.55
N ASN A 62 1.04 9.01 14.58
CA ASN A 62 2.43 8.54 14.69
C ASN A 62 2.81 7.48 13.66
N ILE A 63 1.88 6.62 13.24
CA ILE A 63 2.12 5.64 12.17
C ILE A 63 2.24 6.35 10.81
N LEU A 64 1.39 7.35 10.54
CA LEU A 64 1.37 8.10 9.28
C LEU A 64 2.46 9.16 9.18
N SER A 65 2.84 9.80 10.29
CA SER A 65 3.84 10.88 10.32
C SER A 65 5.27 10.36 10.23
N ASN A 66 5.55 9.16 10.77
CA ASN A 66 6.91 8.61 10.83
C ASN A 66 7.23 7.63 9.69
N LYS A 67 6.25 7.21 8.88
CA LYS A 67 6.48 6.36 7.71
C LYS A 67 5.59 6.83 6.56
N LYS A 68 6.19 7.28 5.45
CA LYS A 68 5.56 7.05 4.13
C LYS A 68 5.16 5.58 4.14
N ILE A 69 3.87 5.27 4.03
CA ILE A 69 3.40 3.88 4.01
C ILE A 69 4.21 3.14 2.94
N ASN A 70 5.12 2.26 3.39
CA ASN A 70 5.93 1.45 2.51
C ASN A 70 5.20 0.13 2.33
N LEU A 71 4.59 -0.08 1.15
CA LEU A 71 3.86 -1.32 0.87
C LEU A 71 4.76 -2.57 0.81
N ASN A 72 6.08 -2.42 0.82
CA ASN A 72 7.00 -3.56 0.91
C ASN A 72 7.31 -3.93 2.37
N ASP A 73 6.89 -3.10 3.33
CA ASP A 73 6.99 -3.37 4.76
C ASP A 73 5.67 -3.97 5.25
N THR A 74 5.57 -5.30 5.18
CA THR A 74 4.41 -6.08 5.63
C THR A 74 3.96 -5.72 7.04
N SER A 75 4.89 -5.31 7.92
CA SER A 75 4.58 -4.90 9.29
C SER A 75 3.70 -3.64 9.35
N SER A 76 3.86 -2.73 8.39
CA SER A 76 3.09 -1.48 8.30
C SER A 76 1.67 -1.74 7.78
N ILE A 77 1.50 -2.69 6.85
CA ILE A 77 0.19 -3.12 6.35
C ILE A 77 -0.59 -3.89 7.43
N ASP A 78 0.07 -4.78 8.16
CA ASP A 78 -0.56 -5.56 9.25
C ASP A 78 -1.00 -4.66 10.41
N ALA A 79 -0.18 -3.68 10.79
CA ALA A 79 -0.54 -2.68 11.80
C ALA A 79 -1.79 -1.88 11.37
N TYR A 80 -1.85 -1.53 10.09
CA TYR A 80 -3.01 -0.88 9.49
C TYR A 80 -4.28 -1.77 9.54
N LEU A 81 -4.18 -3.03 9.10
CA LEU A 81 -5.31 -3.96 9.09
C LEU A 81 -5.87 -4.19 10.50
N LYS A 82 -5.00 -4.32 11.51
CA LYS A 82 -5.38 -4.42 12.93
C LYS A 82 -6.11 -3.17 13.40
N PHE A 83 -5.64 -1.98 13.02
CA PHE A 83 -6.31 -0.73 13.40
C PHE A 83 -7.67 -0.57 12.73
N LYS A 84 -7.79 -0.89 11.43
CA LYS A 84 -9.07 -0.90 10.71
C LYS A 84 -10.08 -1.79 11.42
N GLN A 85 -9.65 -2.97 11.85
CA GLN A 85 -10.52 -3.91 12.56
C GLN A 85 -11.03 -3.33 13.88
N LYS A 86 -10.21 -2.54 14.58
CA LYS A 86 -10.59 -1.87 15.83
C LYS A 86 -11.41 -0.59 15.60
N TYR A 87 -11.18 0.14 14.50
CA TYR A 87 -11.79 1.44 14.21
C TYR A 87 -12.23 1.57 12.74
N PRO A 88 -13.25 0.82 12.30
CA PRO A 88 -13.61 0.72 10.87
C PRO A 88 -14.12 2.03 10.25
N ASN A 89 -14.76 2.90 11.04
CA ASN A 89 -15.36 4.15 10.56
C ASN A 89 -14.50 5.40 10.82
N SER A 90 -13.24 5.22 11.24
CA SER A 90 -12.34 6.34 11.50
C SER A 90 -11.93 7.05 10.21
N ILE A 91 -11.89 8.39 10.22
CA ILE A 91 -11.36 9.20 9.11
C ILE A 91 -9.92 8.78 8.75
N TRP A 92 -9.17 8.33 9.75
CA TRP A 92 -7.80 7.85 9.59
C TRP A 92 -7.72 6.51 8.88
N THR A 93 -8.68 5.62 9.13
CA THR A 93 -8.83 4.35 8.39
C THR A 93 -9.10 4.64 6.92
N ASN A 94 -10.00 5.59 6.62
CA ASN A 94 -10.32 5.98 5.25
C ASN A 94 -9.14 6.63 4.51
N LEU A 95 -8.38 7.50 5.19
CA LEU A 95 -7.17 8.13 4.63
C LEU A 95 -6.08 7.11 4.31
N ALA A 96 -5.86 6.13 5.18
CA ALA A 96 -4.88 5.08 4.94
C ALA A 96 -5.32 4.12 3.83
N LEU A 97 -6.62 3.78 3.71
CA LEU A 97 -7.14 3.06 2.53
C LEU A 97 -6.82 3.80 1.24
N PHE A 98 -7.07 5.11 1.22
CA PHE A 98 -6.79 5.93 0.05
C PHE A 98 -5.31 5.88 -0.33
N GLN A 99 -4.40 5.97 0.64
CA GLN A 99 -2.96 5.89 0.38
C GLN A 99 -2.52 4.49 -0.08
N ILE A 100 -3.03 3.41 0.54
CA ILE A 100 -2.74 2.03 0.13
C ILE A 100 -3.21 1.80 -1.30
N ASN A 101 -4.47 2.13 -1.60
CA ASN A 101 -5.04 1.99 -2.95
C ASN A 101 -4.25 2.81 -3.98
N LYS A 102 -3.82 4.02 -3.63
CA LYS A 102 -3.00 4.86 -4.53
C LYS A 102 -1.68 4.18 -4.87
N ILE A 103 -0.98 3.60 -3.89
CA ILE A 103 0.31 2.95 -4.13
C ILE A 103 0.10 1.60 -4.86
N GLU A 104 -0.93 0.82 -4.51
CA GLU A 104 -1.27 -0.40 -5.25
C GLU A 104 -1.58 -0.12 -6.72
N ASN A 105 -2.37 0.91 -7.00
CA ASN A 105 -2.68 1.32 -8.38
C ASN A 105 -1.40 1.76 -9.13
N SER A 106 -0.51 2.52 -8.49
CA SER A 106 0.77 2.89 -9.10
C SER A 106 1.66 1.69 -9.42
N LYS A 107 1.70 0.67 -8.56
CA LYS A 107 2.42 -0.59 -8.83
C LYS A 107 1.79 -1.38 -9.97
N LYS A 108 0.46 -1.36 -10.05
CA LYS A 108 -0.30 -1.99 -11.14
C LYS A 108 0.01 -1.33 -12.48
N GLU A 109 0.04 0.01 -12.52
CA GLU A 109 0.44 0.79 -13.70
C GLU A 109 1.88 0.46 -14.11
N GLU A 110 2.84 0.48 -13.18
CA GLU A 110 4.25 0.13 -13.47
C GLU A 110 4.40 -1.30 -14.04
N ALA A 111 3.62 -2.25 -13.52
CA ALA A 111 3.65 -3.62 -13.99
C ALA A 111 3.00 -3.78 -15.38
N ILE A 112 1.97 -2.98 -15.69
CA ILE A 112 1.38 -2.89 -17.04
C ILE A 112 2.41 -2.32 -18.02
N ASP A 113 3.03 -1.18 -17.70
CA ASP A 113 4.05 -0.55 -18.57
C ASP A 113 5.19 -1.53 -18.86
N THR A 114 5.67 -2.23 -17.82
CA THR A 114 6.70 -3.27 -17.97
C THR A 114 6.24 -4.42 -18.86
N ALA A 115 4.98 -4.86 -18.76
CA ALA A 115 4.43 -5.91 -19.61
C ALA A 115 4.36 -5.48 -21.08
N GLU A 116 3.91 -4.25 -21.34
CA GLU A 116 3.85 -3.68 -22.68
C GLU A 116 5.23 -3.58 -23.31
N ASP A 117 6.27 -3.17 -22.55
CA ASP A 117 7.65 -3.13 -23.03
C ASP A 117 8.18 -4.49 -23.52
N HIS A 118 7.71 -5.61 -22.94
CA HIS A 118 8.10 -6.95 -23.39
C HIS A 118 7.44 -7.35 -24.70
N VAL A 119 6.34 -6.70 -25.06
CA VAL A 119 5.54 -6.95 -26.27
C VAL A 119 5.88 -5.93 -27.35
N PHE A 120 6.18 -4.70 -26.96
CA PHE A 120 6.62 -3.62 -27.83
C PHE A 120 8.05 -3.88 -28.33
N GLY A 121 8.28 -3.63 -29.61
CA GLY A 121 9.57 -3.85 -30.26
C GLY A 121 9.47 -4.59 -31.58
N ASN A 122 10.63 -4.93 -32.14
CA ASN A 122 10.71 -5.72 -33.37
C ASN A 122 10.75 -7.20 -33.01
N TRP A 123 9.58 -7.84 -32.99
CA TRP A 123 9.44 -9.23 -32.55
C TRP A 123 8.90 -10.12 -33.65
N LYS A 124 9.56 -11.25 -33.85
CA LYS A 124 9.08 -12.31 -34.73
C LYS A 124 8.39 -13.39 -33.90
N TRP A 125 7.20 -13.76 -34.31
CA TRP A 125 6.37 -14.79 -33.70
C TRP A 125 6.20 -15.91 -34.73
N VAL A 126 6.54 -17.15 -34.39
CA VAL A 126 6.45 -18.30 -35.31
C VAL A 126 5.38 -19.25 -34.82
N SER A 127 4.56 -19.80 -35.72
CA SER A 127 3.52 -20.76 -35.34
C SER A 127 4.13 -21.93 -34.56
N SER A 128 3.47 -22.30 -33.45
CA SER A 128 3.94 -23.33 -32.53
C SER A 128 2.98 -24.52 -32.49
N PHE A 129 1.71 -24.29 -32.15
CA PHE A 129 0.69 -25.33 -32.08
C PHE A 129 -0.71 -24.73 -32.27
N ASN A 130 -1.66 -25.57 -32.69
CA ASN A 130 -3.08 -25.25 -32.71
C ASN A 130 -3.76 -25.92 -31.51
N ALA A 131 -4.69 -25.21 -30.86
CA ALA A 131 -5.53 -25.76 -29.82
C ALA A 131 -7.01 -25.60 -30.20
N TRP A 132 -7.82 -26.62 -29.93
CA TRP A 132 -9.28 -26.56 -30.02
C TRP A 132 -9.84 -26.38 -28.61
N PHE A 133 -10.99 -25.71 -28.48
CA PHE A 133 -11.66 -25.48 -27.18
C PHE A 133 -12.25 -26.77 -26.56
N LEU A 134 -12.25 -27.89 -27.29
CA LEU A 134 -12.71 -29.18 -26.79
C LEU A 134 -11.58 -29.82 -25.97
N SER A 135 -11.89 -30.15 -24.70
CA SER A 135 -11.00 -30.62 -23.63
C SER A 135 -10.10 -31.82 -23.95
N ASP A 136 -10.29 -32.44 -25.12
CA ASP A 136 -9.67 -33.71 -25.50
C ASP A 136 -8.76 -33.58 -26.74
N ALA A 137 -8.60 -32.37 -27.28
CA ALA A 137 -7.74 -32.13 -28.43
C ALA A 137 -6.26 -32.13 -28.03
N THR A 138 -5.53 -33.17 -28.42
CA THR A 138 -4.07 -33.17 -28.36
C THR A 138 -3.52 -32.04 -29.24
N PRO A 139 -2.55 -31.24 -28.76
CA PRO A 139 -1.95 -30.19 -29.59
C PRO A 139 -1.35 -30.82 -30.85
N GLU A 140 -1.92 -30.53 -32.00
CA GLU A 140 -1.29 -30.89 -33.26
C GLU A 140 -0.13 -29.92 -33.50
N ASN A 141 1.08 -30.48 -33.68
CA ASN A 141 2.23 -29.70 -34.11
C ASN A 141 1.89 -29.07 -35.47
N THR A 142 1.77 -27.75 -35.50
CA THR A 142 1.62 -27.03 -36.76
C THR A 142 2.94 -27.03 -37.52
N ASP A 143 2.85 -27.12 -38.84
CA ASP A 143 3.93 -26.68 -39.72
C ASP A 143 4.34 -25.26 -39.32
N LYS A 144 5.61 -25.07 -38.94
CA LYS A 144 6.22 -23.80 -38.49
C LYS A 144 6.41 -22.80 -39.65
N THR A 145 5.46 -22.79 -40.57
CA THR A 145 5.52 -22.07 -41.83
C THR A 145 4.90 -20.68 -41.74
N GLU A 146 4.08 -20.42 -40.71
CA GLU A 146 3.47 -19.12 -40.47
C GLU A 146 4.31 -18.31 -39.47
N SER A 147 4.45 -17.01 -39.72
CA SER A 147 5.06 -16.10 -38.74
C SER A 147 4.48 -14.69 -38.82
N ILE A 148 4.55 -13.97 -37.71
CA ILE A 148 4.10 -12.60 -37.57
C ILE A 148 5.30 -11.78 -37.15
N LEU A 149 5.65 -10.76 -37.93
CA LEU A 149 6.66 -9.78 -37.54
C LEU A 149 5.96 -8.52 -37.06
N MET A 150 5.98 -8.28 -35.76
CA MET A 150 5.52 -7.04 -35.15
C MET A 150 6.68 -6.06 -35.10
N LYS A 151 6.42 -4.80 -35.45
CA LYS A 151 7.43 -3.74 -35.47
C LYS A 151 7.09 -2.67 -34.44
N SER A 152 8.12 -1.95 -33.99
CA SER A 152 7.99 -0.85 -33.03
C SER A 152 7.22 0.36 -33.56
N ASP A 153 6.91 0.40 -34.85
CA ASP A 153 6.09 1.44 -35.48
C ASP A 153 4.61 1.05 -35.60
N TYR A 154 4.17 0.07 -34.81
CA TYR A 154 2.80 -0.48 -34.77
C TYR A 154 2.32 -1.14 -36.06
N ASN A 155 3.22 -1.43 -37.00
CA ASN A 155 2.92 -2.28 -38.14
C ASN A 155 3.22 -3.75 -37.84
N CYS A 156 2.40 -4.64 -38.36
CA CYS A 156 2.69 -6.08 -38.35
C CYS A 156 2.60 -6.69 -39.75
N LEU A 157 3.38 -7.74 -39.96
CA LEU A 157 3.52 -8.44 -41.24
C LEU A 157 3.29 -9.94 -41.02
N PHE A 158 2.33 -10.51 -41.74
CA PHE A 158 2.01 -11.93 -41.69
C PHE A 158 2.68 -12.66 -42.84
N TYR A 159 3.41 -13.72 -42.54
CA TYR A 159 4.12 -14.55 -43.49
C TYR A 159 3.60 -15.98 -43.45
N LYS A 160 3.61 -16.64 -44.60
CA LYS A 160 3.38 -18.08 -44.74
C LYS A 160 4.39 -18.65 -45.73
N ASN A 161 5.06 -19.74 -45.37
CA ASN A 161 6.16 -20.32 -46.15
C ASN A 161 7.26 -19.31 -46.50
N GLY A 162 7.50 -18.31 -45.63
CA GLY A 162 8.46 -17.23 -45.87
C GLY A 162 7.99 -16.11 -46.81
N GLU A 163 6.82 -16.23 -47.42
CA GLU A 163 6.24 -15.20 -48.29
C GLU A 163 5.29 -14.30 -47.52
N LEU A 164 5.38 -12.99 -47.77
CA LEU A 164 4.50 -11.98 -47.16
C LEU A 164 3.07 -12.15 -47.67
N GLN A 165 2.15 -12.44 -46.76
CA GLN A 165 0.73 -12.61 -47.06
C GLN A 165 -0.05 -11.32 -46.81
N LYS A 166 0.23 -10.64 -45.70
CA LYS A 166 -0.56 -9.48 -45.26
C LYS A 166 0.29 -8.47 -44.49
N ARG A 167 -0.12 -7.20 -44.59
CA ARG A 167 0.30 -6.11 -43.71
C ARG A 167 -0.91 -5.64 -42.92
N ASP A 168 -0.71 -5.34 -41.65
CA ASP A 168 -1.75 -4.79 -40.77
C ASP A 168 -1.11 -3.81 -39.78
N LYS A 169 -1.95 -3.14 -39.00
CA LYS A 169 -1.51 -2.43 -37.80
C LYS A 169 -2.05 -3.10 -36.57
N PHE A 170 -1.41 -2.84 -35.45
CA PHE A 170 -1.86 -3.35 -34.17
C PHE A 170 -1.79 -2.29 -33.07
N GLU A 171 -2.64 -2.45 -32.08
CA GLU A 171 -2.61 -1.75 -30.80
C GLU A 171 -2.44 -2.77 -29.68
N ILE A 172 -1.84 -2.34 -28.58
CA ILE A 172 -1.67 -3.16 -27.38
C ILE A 172 -2.61 -2.59 -26.31
N GLU A 173 -3.39 -3.47 -25.70
CA GLU A 173 -4.21 -3.14 -24.55
C GLU A 173 -3.84 -4.06 -23.39
N SER A 174 -3.51 -3.46 -22.25
CA SER A 174 -3.13 -4.20 -21.06
C SER A 174 -4.06 -3.86 -19.91
N PHE A 175 -4.48 -4.88 -19.16
CA PHE A 175 -5.25 -4.67 -17.95
C PHE A 175 -5.01 -5.78 -16.94
N ILE A 176 -5.44 -5.52 -15.70
CA ILE A 176 -5.33 -6.47 -14.61
C ILE A 176 -6.70 -7.09 -14.37
N ASP A 177 -6.77 -8.41 -14.45
CA ASP A 177 -8.00 -9.14 -14.22
C ASP A 177 -8.35 -9.26 -12.72
N ASN A 178 -9.49 -9.87 -12.44
CA ASN A 178 -10.01 -10.06 -11.09
C ASN A 178 -9.14 -10.98 -10.22
N GLN A 179 -8.21 -11.72 -10.84
CA GLN A 179 -7.23 -12.59 -10.19
C GLN A 179 -5.87 -11.92 -10.03
N ASN A 180 -5.79 -10.61 -10.30
CA ASN A 180 -4.57 -9.80 -10.25
C ASN A 180 -3.48 -10.28 -11.22
N ARG A 181 -3.89 -10.86 -12.35
CA ARG A 181 -3.01 -11.23 -13.47
C ARG A 181 -2.99 -10.10 -14.49
N ILE A 182 -1.82 -9.82 -15.04
CA ILE A 182 -1.67 -8.87 -16.15
C ILE A 182 -1.99 -9.63 -17.43
N LEU A 183 -3.02 -9.18 -18.13
CA LEU A 183 -3.39 -9.68 -19.44
C LEU A 183 -3.02 -8.63 -20.46
N VAL A 184 -2.35 -9.05 -21.54
CA VAL A 184 -1.96 -8.18 -22.63
C VAL A 184 -2.61 -8.69 -23.91
N TYR A 185 -3.36 -7.81 -24.56
CA TYR A 185 -4.06 -8.09 -25.80
C TYR A 185 -3.46 -7.28 -26.95
N VAL A 186 -3.36 -7.92 -28.10
CA VAL A 186 -2.94 -7.31 -29.37
C VAL A 186 -4.16 -7.26 -30.27
N ASN A 187 -4.65 -6.06 -30.50
CA ASN A 187 -5.80 -5.80 -31.36
C ASN A 187 -5.29 -5.42 -32.74
N PHE A 188 -5.74 -6.12 -33.78
CA PHE A 188 -5.35 -5.84 -35.17
C PHE A 188 -6.39 -4.95 -35.85
N GLU A 189 -5.94 -3.93 -36.58
CA GLU A 189 -6.84 -2.92 -37.19
C GLU A 189 -7.81 -3.55 -38.20
N ASN A 190 -7.30 -4.45 -39.05
CA ASN A 190 -8.08 -5.10 -40.11
C ASN A 190 -8.54 -6.53 -39.77
N GLU A 191 -8.05 -7.16 -38.70
CA GLU A 191 -8.55 -8.45 -38.19
C GLU A 191 -9.37 -8.24 -36.91
N LYS A 192 -10.51 -7.54 -37.01
CA LYS A 192 -11.36 -7.26 -35.85
C LYS A 192 -11.93 -8.50 -35.17
N ASP A 193 -11.97 -9.60 -35.91
CA ASP A 193 -12.44 -10.89 -35.42
C ASP A 193 -11.30 -11.73 -34.81
N ILE A 194 -10.09 -11.18 -34.64
CA ILE A 194 -8.95 -11.90 -34.06
C ILE A 194 -8.25 -11.01 -33.05
N VAL A 195 -8.12 -11.49 -31.81
CA VAL A 195 -7.34 -10.82 -30.76
C VAL A 195 -6.15 -11.70 -30.38
N GLY A 196 -4.95 -11.13 -30.36
CA GLY A 196 -3.76 -11.80 -29.83
C GLY A 196 -3.73 -11.71 -28.30
N ASN A 197 -3.86 -12.82 -27.59
CA ASN A 197 -3.66 -12.86 -26.14
C ASN A 197 -2.21 -13.25 -25.81
N LEU A 198 -1.55 -12.46 -24.98
CA LEU A 198 -0.20 -12.65 -24.50
C LEU A 198 -0.23 -12.87 -22.98
N GLU A 199 0.11 -14.07 -22.56
CA GLU A 199 0.19 -14.41 -21.13
C GLU A 199 1.64 -14.38 -20.65
N PRO A 200 1.91 -13.94 -19.40
CA PRO A 200 3.23 -14.04 -18.78
C PRO A 200 3.78 -15.48 -18.91
N PRO A 201 5.04 -15.69 -19.34
CA PRO A 201 6.13 -14.71 -19.45
C PRO A 201 6.25 -14.01 -20.83
N TYR A 202 5.14 -13.82 -21.55
CA TYR A 202 5.08 -13.15 -22.86
C TYR A 202 5.93 -13.84 -23.94
N LYS A 203 6.08 -15.15 -23.81
CA LYS A 203 6.79 -16.01 -24.78
C LYS A 203 5.87 -16.56 -25.87
N PHE A 204 4.56 -16.54 -25.62
CA PHE A 204 3.55 -17.09 -26.51
C PHE A 204 2.45 -16.07 -26.73
N MET A 205 2.00 -15.95 -27.97
CA MET A 205 0.85 -15.17 -28.38
C MET A 205 -0.18 -16.13 -28.97
N THR A 206 -1.37 -16.16 -28.40
CA THR A 206 -2.49 -16.97 -28.90
C THR A 206 -3.45 -16.07 -29.66
N LEU A 207 -3.62 -16.29 -30.96
CA LEU A 207 -4.66 -15.63 -31.73
C LEU A 207 -5.99 -16.29 -31.41
N ILE A 208 -6.88 -15.52 -30.79
CA ILE A 208 -8.23 -15.89 -30.39
C ILE A 208 -9.20 -15.32 -31.43
N PRO A 209 -9.78 -16.17 -32.28
CA PRO A 209 -10.83 -15.76 -33.19
C PRO A 209 -12.16 -15.52 -32.43
N ASN A 210 -12.95 -14.56 -32.89
CA ASN A 210 -14.24 -14.17 -32.31
C ASN A 210 -15.37 -15.10 -32.82
N CYS A 211 -15.20 -16.41 -32.63
CA CYS A 211 -16.19 -17.43 -32.99
C CYS A 211 -16.09 -18.66 -32.07
N GLU A 212 -17.24 -19.24 -31.71
CA GLU A 212 -17.34 -20.31 -30.71
C GLU A 212 -16.62 -21.62 -31.10
N ASP A 213 -16.52 -21.93 -32.40
CA ASP A 213 -15.96 -23.20 -32.91
C ASP A 213 -14.63 -23.05 -33.66
N CYS A 214 -13.95 -21.91 -33.49
CA CYS A 214 -12.75 -21.62 -34.25
C CYS A 214 -11.47 -22.13 -33.57
N THR A 215 -10.53 -22.60 -34.40
CA THR A 215 -9.22 -23.06 -33.92
C THR A 215 -8.35 -21.88 -33.51
N TYR A 216 -7.76 -21.98 -32.31
CA TYR A 216 -6.79 -21.01 -31.81
C TYR A 216 -5.43 -21.33 -32.40
N LYS A 217 -4.71 -20.29 -32.81
CA LYS A 217 -3.33 -20.42 -33.28
C LYS A 217 -2.37 -19.82 -32.28
N THR A 218 -1.46 -20.63 -31.75
CA THR A 218 -0.43 -20.14 -30.82
C THR A 218 0.88 -19.94 -31.55
N TYR A 219 1.46 -18.75 -31.38
CA TYR A 219 2.77 -18.37 -31.89
C TYR A 219 3.75 -18.25 -30.73
N LYS A 220 4.99 -18.67 -30.96
CA LYS A 220 6.10 -18.50 -30.01
C LYS A 220 7.00 -17.36 -30.48
N LYS A 221 7.38 -16.49 -29.54
CA LYS A 221 8.37 -15.44 -29.73
C LYS A 221 9.74 -16.05 -30.06
N VAL A 222 10.38 -15.58 -31.13
CA VAL A 222 11.75 -15.94 -31.50
C VAL A 222 12.58 -14.67 -31.61
N ASP A 223 13.77 -14.70 -31.01
CA ASP A 223 14.78 -13.64 -31.08
C ASP A 223 15.45 -13.60 -32.46
#